data_AF-A0AAW0SXD1-F1
#
_entry.id   AF-A0AAW0SXD1-F1
#
_cell.length_a   1.000
_cell.length_b   1.000
_cell.length_c   1.000
_cell.angle_alpha   90.00
_cell.angle_beta   90.00
_cell.angle_gamma   90.00
#
_symmetry.space_group_name_H-M   'P 1'
#
loop_
_entity.id
_entity.type
_entity.pdbx_description
1 polymer ?
#
loop_
_entity_poly.entity_id
_entity_poly.type
_entity_poly.pdbx_seq_one_letter_code
_entity_poly.pdbx_strand_id
1 'polypeptide(L)'
;MSRVYDTGRVCSNMDIEYEGHLNKPDLLSLYLDVEPLYKLLHSYVRSKLNLRFPDEAYPDAKEANITQYIQEVPGNWTWMYEWAEERYVSMGLKVIYMCTEKTEEHLQTILHLLAHLQYFQHMTQLPFFYRQGANEAFQEAIANLFTLVFTSPTHLYAHGFGSVAINVPLTEEVQMNYLLHVAMALLPTLPYFLGLEVWRWKVYQGVYTEEEWNCEYWRLRKYYSGVLPTVYRSIENLDMLATHQLAHAQTGSRHFTAIFMTFQILEALCEEEGHKGPLHTCDLFGARKAGARLAKAMSLGASHPWPFTYRILTQQTTIDSAALLHYFRPLQKWLKEDRMKAGAGGIPGWGGELSPMGGGRDGRACGDMKDWRTPWRKEKERQ
;
A
#
# COMPACT_ATOMS: atom_id res chain seq x y z
N MET A 1 0.32 -17.27 37.04
CA MET A 1 1.30 -16.63 36.14
C MET A 1 0.99 -17.09 34.72
N SER A 2 0.07 -16.38 34.05
CA SER A 2 -0.23 -16.58 32.63
C SER A 2 0.95 -16.07 31.81
N ARG A 3 1.60 -16.94 31.05
CA ARG A 3 2.54 -16.52 30.01
C ARG A 3 1.72 -15.79 28.95
N VAL A 4 1.86 -14.48 28.86
CA VAL A 4 1.41 -13.72 27.69
C VAL A 4 2.25 -14.24 26.52
N TYR A 5 1.63 -15.01 25.63
CA TYR A 5 2.28 -15.45 24.40
C TYR A 5 2.49 -14.21 23.52
N ASP A 6 3.70 -14.04 22.96
CA ASP A 6 3.98 -13.03 21.93
C ASP A 6 3.13 -13.36 20.69
N THR A 7 1.93 -12.79 20.63
CA THR A 7 0.99 -12.98 19.51
C THR A 7 1.57 -12.42 18.20
N GLY A 8 2.60 -11.58 18.26
CA GLY A 8 3.30 -11.06 17.07
C GLY A 8 4.09 -12.12 16.32
N ARG A 9 4.54 -13.18 16.99
CA ARG A 9 5.12 -14.39 16.38
C ARG A 9 4.07 -15.38 15.86
N VAL A 10 2.83 -15.27 16.33
CA VAL A 10 1.73 -16.18 15.94
C VAL A 10 0.91 -15.60 14.79
N CYS A 11 0.80 -14.26 14.69
CA CYS A 11 0.10 -13.55 13.64
C CYS A 11 0.85 -13.53 12.29
N SER A 12 2.15 -13.81 12.28
CA SER A 12 2.87 -14.16 11.07
C SER A 12 2.50 -15.60 10.70
N ASN A 13 1.60 -15.78 9.72
CA ASN A 13 1.59 -17.03 8.95
C ASN A 13 2.94 -17.29 8.23
N MET A 14 3.91 -16.39 8.39
CA MET A 14 5.32 -16.51 8.02
C MET A 14 6.19 -17.28 9.03
N ASP A 15 5.62 -17.90 10.08
CA ASP A 15 6.36 -18.61 11.14
C ASP A 15 6.03 -20.12 11.25
N ILE A 16 5.56 -20.79 10.20
CA ILE A 16 5.74 -22.26 10.14
C ILE A 16 7.25 -22.49 9.95
N GLU A 17 7.86 -23.39 10.72
CA GLU A 17 9.32 -23.71 10.81
C GLU A 17 10.09 -23.94 9.47
N TYR A 18 9.43 -23.76 8.33
CA TYR A 18 9.94 -23.80 6.95
C TYR A 18 9.94 -22.45 6.19
N GLU A 19 9.44 -21.35 6.76
CA GLU A 19 9.34 -20.04 6.08
C GLU A 19 10.58 -19.16 6.30
N GLY A 20 11.69 -19.52 5.66
CA GLY A 20 13.01 -18.92 5.90
C GLY A 20 13.35 -17.58 5.24
N HIS A 21 12.44 -16.77 4.69
CA HIS A 21 12.87 -15.68 3.78
C HIS A 21 12.15 -14.33 3.82
N LEU A 22 11.20 -14.06 4.74
CA LEU A 22 10.67 -12.70 4.98
C LEU A 22 10.62 -12.41 6.48
N ASN A 23 11.78 -12.14 7.06
CA ASN A 23 11.90 -11.67 8.42
C ASN A 23 11.61 -10.16 8.50
N LYS A 24 11.34 -9.64 9.70
CA LYS A 24 11.19 -8.18 9.96
C LYS A 24 12.28 -7.30 9.30
N PRO A 25 13.57 -7.71 9.23
CA PRO A 25 14.61 -6.98 8.51
C PRO A 25 14.39 -6.88 7.00
N ASP A 26 13.73 -7.86 6.38
CA ASP A 26 13.53 -7.92 4.93
C ASP A 26 12.48 -6.87 4.49
N LEU A 27 11.41 -6.65 5.27
CA LEU A 27 10.43 -5.60 4.98
C LEU A 27 11.03 -4.19 5.09
N LEU A 28 11.89 -3.97 6.09
CA LEU A 28 12.58 -2.69 6.24
C LEU A 28 13.55 -2.46 5.08
N SER A 29 14.30 -3.48 4.65
CA SER A 29 15.20 -3.38 3.50
C SER A 29 14.44 -3.00 2.23
N LEU A 30 13.32 -3.67 1.94
CA LEU A 30 12.46 -3.36 0.80
C LEU A 30 11.95 -1.92 0.83
N TYR A 31 11.54 -1.43 2.01
CA TYR A 31 11.12 -0.04 2.16
C TYR A 31 12.27 0.94 1.95
N LEU A 32 13.46 0.68 2.50
CA LEU A 32 14.62 1.57 2.37
C LEU A 32 15.06 1.75 0.91
N ASP A 33 14.91 0.72 0.07
CA ASP A 33 15.18 0.84 -1.37
C ASP A 33 14.21 1.80 -2.08
N VAL A 34 12.94 1.80 -1.66
CA VAL A 34 11.87 2.62 -2.25
C VAL A 34 11.75 4.00 -1.62
N GLU A 35 12.27 4.18 -0.39
CA GLU A 35 12.21 5.42 0.37
C GLU A 35 12.68 6.65 -0.44
N PRO A 36 13.76 6.61 -1.24
CA PRO A 36 14.17 7.75 -2.05
C PRO A 36 13.11 8.17 -3.08
N LEU A 37 12.40 7.22 -3.69
CA LEU A 37 11.31 7.50 -4.61
C LEU A 37 10.10 8.08 -3.86
N TYR A 38 9.76 7.51 -2.71
CA TYR A 38 8.69 8.03 -1.86
C TYR A 38 8.97 9.46 -1.39
N LYS A 39 10.20 9.77 -0.97
CA LYS A 39 10.62 11.13 -0.58
C LYS A 39 10.50 12.14 -1.72
N LEU A 40 10.77 11.74 -2.97
CA LEU A 40 10.55 12.59 -4.14
C LEU A 40 9.06 12.86 -4.33
N LEU A 41 8.22 11.82 -4.32
CA LEU A 41 6.77 11.97 -4.45
C LEU A 41 6.20 12.85 -3.32
N HIS A 42 6.60 12.59 -2.07
CA HIS A 42 6.19 13.35 -0.89
C HIS A 42 6.52 14.83 -1.04
N SER A 43 7.76 15.16 -1.43
CA SER A 43 8.16 16.55 -1.67
C SER A 43 7.37 17.22 -2.79
N TYR A 44 7.07 16.49 -3.87
CA TYR A 44 6.25 16.98 -4.96
C TYR A 44 4.82 17.29 -4.48
N VAL A 45 4.17 16.34 -3.81
CA VAL A 45 2.82 16.52 -3.25
C VAL A 45 2.79 17.68 -2.27
N ARG A 46 3.77 17.76 -1.36
CA ARG A 46 3.90 18.87 -0.41
C ARG A 46 4.00 20.23 -1.13
N SER A 47 4.78 20.32 -2.19
CA SER A 47 4.89 21.57 -2.96
C SER A 47 3.56 21.99 -3.60
N LYS A 48 2.78 21.03 -4.13
CA LYS A 48 1.45 21.30 -4.69
C LYS A 48 0.43 21.66 -3.60
N LEU A 49 0.51 21.03 -2.43
CA LEU A 49 -0.31 21.39 -1.28
C LEU A 49 -0.01 22.81 -0.79
N ASN A 50 1.26 23.21 -0.71
CA ASN A 50 1.65 24.59 -0.35
C ASN A 50 1.10 25.64 -1.32
N LEU A 51 1.02 25.32 -2.62
CA LEU A 51 0.39 26.21 -3.60
C LEU A 51 -1.13 26.33 -3.41
N ARG A 52 -1.77 25.26 -2.93
CA ARG A 52 -3.23 25.20 -2.74
C ARG A 52 -3.68 25.77 -1.39
N PHE A 53 -2.87 25.56 -0.35
CA PHE A 53 -3.13 25.92 1.04
C PHE A 53 -1.96 26.76 1.59
N PRO A 54 -1.78 28.01 1.08
CA PRO A 54 -0.65 28.85 1.46
C PRO A 54 -0.62 29.21 2.94
N ASP A 55 -1.79 29.28 3.59
CA ASP A 55 -1.94 29.59 5.01
C ASP A 55 -1.63 28.41 5.95
N GLU A 56 -1.50 27.19 5.39
CA GLU A 56 -1.13 25.96 6.12
C GLU A 56 0.37 25.60 5.99
N ALA A 57 1.18 26.50 5.43
CA ALA A 57 2.58 26.35 5.02
C ALA A 57 3.32 25.13 5.62
N TYR A 58 3.52 24.10 4.80
CA TYR A 58 4.31 22.91 5.10
C TYR A 58 5.81 23.24 4.88
N PRO A 59 6.64 23.37 5.95
CA PRO A 59 8.02 23.84 5.85
C PRO A 59 8.93 22.80 5.16
N ASP A 60 10.01 23.22 4.49
CA ASP A 60 10.70 22.36 3.50
C ASP A 60 11.68 21.29 4.02
N ALA A 61 12.02 21.24 5.32
CA ALA A 61 13.04 20.26 5.76
C ALA A 61 13.03 19.81 7.22
N LYS A 62 12.78 20.66 8.21
CA LYS A 62 12.87 20.23 9.63
C LYS A 62 11.57 19.67 10.22
N GLU A 63 10.41 20.04 9.66
CA GLU A 63 9.09 19.68 10.19
C GLU A 63 8.06 19.40 9.07
N ALA A 64 8.57 18.99 7.91
CA ALA A 64 7.89 18.97 6.62
C ALA A 64 6.85 17.85 6.42
N ASN A 65 5.93 17.65 7.37
CA ASN A 65 4.99 16.53 7.35
C ASN A 65 3.64 16.92 6.75
N ILE A 66 3.03 16.04 5.96
CA ILE A 66 1.66 16.23 5.44
C ILE A 66 0.67 15.91 6.57
N THR A 67 -0.39 16.70 6.74
CA THR A 67 -1.40 16.48 7.77
C THR A 67 -2.47 15.48 7.30
N GLN A 68 -2.97 14.63 8.20
CA GLN A 68 -3.83 13.48 7.85
C GLN A 68 -5.22 13.83 7.25
N TYR A 69 -5.72 15.07 7.39
CA TYR A 69 -7.12 15.42 7.03
C TYR A 69 -7.46 15.31 5.53
N ILE A 70 -6.46 15.08 4.67
CA ILE A 70 -6.64 14.99 3.21
C ILE A 70 -6.94 13.54 2.76
N GLN A 71 -6.91 12.54 3.65
CA GLN A 71 -6.92 11.11 3.28
C GLN A 71 -8.16 10.29 3.70
N GLU A 72 -9.18 10.89 4.30
CA GLU A 72 -10.30 10.13 4.88
C GLU A 72 -11.63 10.41 4.16
N VAL A 73 -12.18 9.40 3.49
CA VAL A 73 -13.59 9.34 3.08
C VAL A 73 -14.28 8.25 3.92
N PRO A 74 -15.29 8.56 4.74
CA PRO A 74 -15.99 7.56 5.53
C PRO A 74 -17.11 6.87 4.74
N GLY A 75 -17.20 5.55 4.85
CA GLY A 75 -18.35 4.75 4.42
C GLY A 75 -18.37 3.39 5.13
N ASN A 76 -19.48 3.06 5.79
CA ASN A 76 -19.67 1.80 6.52
C ASN A 76 -20.70 0.91 5.81
N TRP A 77 -20.28 -0.30 5.41
CA TRP A 77 -21.09 -1.27 4.67
C TRP A 77 -21.10 -2.68 5.32
N THR A 78 -20.48 -2.85 6.50
CA THR A 78 -20.13 -4.16 7.08
C THR A 78 -21.33 -5.09 7.28
N TRP A 79 -22.50 -4.56 7.64
CA TRP A 79 -23.71 -5.37 7.90
C TRP A 79 -24.33 -5.97 6.63
N MET A 80 -24.08 -5.36 5.46
CA MET A 80 -24.61 -5.85 4.18
C MET A 80 -23.81 -7.05 3.65
N TYR A 81 -22.53 -7.13 4.01
CA TYR A 81 -21.63 -8.23 3.65
C TYR A 81 -22.02 -9.52 4.38
N GLU A 82 -22.21 -9.46 5.71
CA GLU A 82 -22.61 -10.63 6.53
C GLU A 82 -23.98 -11.20 6.11
N TRP A 83 -24.94 -10.33 5.79
CA TRP A 83 -26.30 -10.72 5.38
C TRP A 83 -26.37 -11.41 4.00
N ALA A 84 -25.49 -10.99 3.07
CA ALA A 84 -25.41 -11.55 1.73
C ALA A 84 -24.63 -12.88 1.71
N GLU A 85 -23.53 -12.97 2.45
CA GLU A 85 -22.67 -14.15 2.51
C GLU A 85 -23.43 -15.42 2.96
N GLU A 86 -24.22 -15.34 4.04
CA GLU A 86 -25.02 -16.48 4.55
C GLU A 86 -25.98 -17.08 3.49
N ARG A 87 -26.55 -16.24 2.62
CA ARG A 87 -27.55 -16.67 1.62
C ARG A 87 -26.91 -17.28 0.38
N TYR A 88 -25.77 -16.77 -0.06
CA TYR A 88 -25.10 -17.31 -1.23
C TYR A 88 -24.30 -18.57 -0.91
N VAL A 89 -23.70 -18.66 0.28
CA VAL A 89 -23.04 -19.86 0.78
C VAL A 89 -24.05 -21.00 0.98
N SER A 90 -25.26 -20.71 1.50
CA SER A 90 -26.32 -21.71 1.64
C SER A 90 -26.88 -22.22 0.29
N MET A 91 -26.57 -21.55 -0.82
CA MET A 91 -26.94 -21.96 -2.18
C MET A 91 -25.79 -22.61 -2.97
N GLY A 92 -24.58 -22.72 -2.39
CA GLY A 92 -23.42 -23.31 -3.06
C GLY A 92 -22.85 -22.50 -4.23
N LEU A 93 -23.13 -21.19 -4.29
CA LEU A 93 -22.71 -20.31 -5.38
C LEU A 93 -21.39 -19.59 -5.09
N LYS A 94 -20.55 -19.46 -6.12
CA LYS A 94 -19.40 -18.53 -6.11
C LYS A 94 -19.88 -17.18 -6.62
N VAL A 95 -19.91 -16.16 -5.77
CA VAL A 95 -20.50 -14.85 -6.11
C VAL A 95 -19.50 -13.74 -5.81
N ILE A 96 -19.41 -12.77 -6.71
CA ILE A 96 -18.82 -11.46 -6.44
C ILE A 96 -19.99 -10.56 -6.03
N TYR A 97 -19.97 -10.06 -4.81
CA TYR A 97 -20.98 -9.13 -4.32
C TYR A 97 -20.41 -7.71 -4.32
N MET A 98 -21.04 -6.81 -5.06
CA MET A 98 -20.63 -5.41 -5.16
C MET A 98 -21.81 -4.56 -5.65
N CYS A 99 -22.06 -3.44 -4.96
CA CYS A 99 -22.85 -2.35 -5.51
C CYS A 99 -21.98 -1.61 -6.52
N THR A 100 -22.27 -1.75 -7.82
CA THR A 100 -21.45 -1.17 -8.88
C THR A 100 -22.06 0.11 -9.45
N GLU A 101 -21.18 1.06 -9.72
CA GLU A 101 -21.45 2.28 -10.49
C GLU A 101 -20.46 2.36 -11.65
N LYS A 102 -20.73 3.22 -12.63
CA LYS A 102 -19.86 3.39 -13.82
C LYS A 102 -18.69 4.33 -13.51
N THR A 103 -17.82 3.93 -12.58
CA THR A 103 -16.65 4.69 -12.14
C THR A 103 -15.37 3.87 -12.30
N GLU A 104 -14.23 4.56 -12.41
CA GLU A 104 -12.91 3.90 -12.48
C GLU A 104 -12.62 3.08 -11.21
N GLU A 105 -12.93 3.62 -10.03
CA GLU A 105 -12.77 2.94 -8.75
C GLU A 105 -13.52 1.62 -8.70
N HIS A 106 -14.77 1.60 -9.20
CA HIS A 106 -15.55 0.38 -9.25
C HIS A 106 -15.04 -0.61 -10.30
N LEU A 107 -14.53 -0.13 -11.44
CA LEU A 107 -13.85 -1.00 -12.40
C LEU A 107 -12.61 -1.68 -11.78
N GLN A 108 -11.77 -0.90 -11.08
CA GLN A 108 -10.59 -1.42 -10.37
C GLN A 108 -10.99 -2.50 -9.34
N THR A 109 -12.07 -2.23 -8.59
CA THR A 109 -12.61 -3.15 -7.58
C THR A 109 -13.12 -4.45 -8.22
N ILE A 110 -13.87 -4.36 -9.32
CA ILE A 110 -14.36 -5.53 -10.05
C ILE A 110 -13.19 -6.40 -10.53
N LEU A 111 -12.18 -5.80 -11.14
CA LEU A 111 -10.98 -6.51 -11.62
C LEU A 111 -10.25 -7.21 -10.47
N HIS A 112 -10.09 -6.52 -9.35
CA HIS A 112 -9.44 -7.05 -8.15
C HIS A 112 -10.22 -8.25 -7.57
N LEU A 113 -11.53 -8.12 -7.40
CA LEU A 113 -12.39 -9.20 -6.89
C LEU A 113 -12.48 -10.39 -7.86
N LEU A 114 -12.49 -10.13 -9.16
CA LEU A 114 -12.51 -11.19 -10.18
C LEU A 114 -11.21 -11.98 -10.17
N ALA A 115 -10.07 -11.34 -9.94
CA ALA A 115 -8.79 -12.01 -9.77
C ALA A 115 -8.78 -12.93 -8.54
N HIS A 116 -9.32 -12.49 -7.40
CA HIS A 116 -9.50 -13.35 -6.21
C HIS A 116 -10.37 -14.57 -6.53
N LEU A 117 -11.48 -14.36 -7.25
CA LEU A 117 -12.34 -15.46 -7.68
C LEU A 117 -11.60 -16.44 -8.60
N GLN A 118 -10.84 -15.96 -9.57
CA GLN A 118 -10.02 -16.80 -10.46
C GLN A 118 -8.98 -17.61 -9.68
N TYR A 119 -8.28 -16.98 -8.73
CA TYR A 119 -7.34 -17.66 -7.85
C TYR A 119 -8.02 -18.81 -7.11
N PHE A 120 -9.17 -18.55 -6.48
CA PHE A 120 -9.94 -19.58 -5.79
C PHE A 120 -10.40 -20.70 -6.73
N GLN A 121 -10.86 -20.37 -7.95
CA GLN A 121 -11.27 -21.35 -8.95
C GLN A 121 -10.14 -22.34 -9.28
N HIS A 122 -8.91 -21.86 -9.43
CA HIS A 122 -7.75 -22.70 -9.74
C HIS A 122 -7.34 -23.64 -8.59
N MET A 123 -7.65 -23.30 -7.34
CA MET A 123 -7.34 -24.14 -6.17
C MET A 123 -8.42 -25.15 -5.80
N THR A 124 -9.56 -25.17 -6.47
CA THR A 124 -10.73 -25.96 -6.04
C THR A 124 -10.49 -27.47 -5.93
N GLN A 125 -9.55 -28.01 -6.71
CA GLN A 125 -9.21 -29.44 -6.68
C GLN A 125 -8.31 -29.82 -5.50
N LEU A 126 -7.74 -28.85 -4.80
CA LEU A 126 -6.89 -29.11 -3.64
C LEU A 126 -7.72 -29.55 -2.42
N PRO A 127 -7.13 -30.31 -1.49
CA PRO A 127 -7.67 -30.49 -0.15
C PRO A 127 -7.97 -29.15 0.53
N PHE A 128 -9.00 -29.12 1.38
CA PHE A 128 -9.49 -27.89 2.03
C PHE A 128 -8.37 -27.03 2.64
N PHE A 129 -7.44 -27.62 3.38
CA PHE A 129 -6.32 -26.94 4.03
C PHE A 129 -5.35 -26.23 3.09
N TYR A 130 -5.32 -26.60 1.80
CA TYR A 130 -4.44 -26.00 0.80
C TYR A 130 -5.15 -24.98 -0.10
N ARG A 131 -6.47 -24.74 0.09
CA ARG A 131 -7.26 -23.78 -0.70
C ARG A 131 -7.10 -22.34 -0.21
N GLN A 132 -5.85 -21.91 -0.09
CA GLN A 132 -5.46 -20.55 0.27
C GLN A 132 -4.20 -20.17 -0.51
N GLY A 133 -3.83 -18.89 -0.52
CA GLY A 133 -2.63 -18.43 -1.21
C GLY A 133 -1.37 -19.10 -0.65
N ALA A 134 -0.31 -19.20 -1.47
CA ALA A 134 0.95 -19.81 -1.03
C ALA A 134 1.58 -19.09 0.18
N ASN A 135 1.32 -17.79 0.33
CA ASN A 135 1.42 -17.03 1.56
C ASN A 135 0.27 -15.99 1.59
N GLU A 136 0.20 -15.17 2.65
CA GLU A 136 -0.86 -14.15 2.80
C GLU A 136 -0.92 -13.14 1.64
N ALA A 137 0.22 -12.82 1.01
CA ALA A 137 0.36 -11.77 0.01
C ALA A 137 0.05 -12.23 -1.43
N PHE A 138 0.08 -13.53 -1.74
CA PHE A 138 -0.06 -14.04 -3.11
C PHE A 138 -1.38 -13.64 -3.79
N GLN A 139 -2.49 -13.72 -3.07
CA GLN A 139 -3.81 -13.41 -3.64
C GLN A 139 -3.92 -11.90 -3.94
N GLU A 140 -3.48 -11.07 -3.01
CA GLU A 140 -3.40 -9.62 -3.17
C GLU A 140 -2.46 -9.22 -4.32
N ALA A 141 -1.31 -9.89 -4.45
CA ALA A 141 -0.34 -9.58 -5.51
C ALA A 141 -0.90 -9.85 -6.91
N ILE A 142 -1.58 -10.99 -7.10
CA ILE A 142 -2.22 -11.33 -8.37
C ILE A 142 -3.43 -10.42 -8.63
N ALA A 143 -4.20 -10.08 -7.60
CA ALA A 143 -5.32 -9.16 -7.75
C ALA A 143 -4.87 -7.76 -8.16
N ASN A 144 -3.84 -7.22 -7.50
CA ASN A 144 -3.22 -5.95 -7.86
C ASN A 144 -2.62 -5.96 -9.27
N LEU A 145 -2.01 -7.07 -9.70
CA LEU A 145 -1.48 -7.24 -11.05
C LEU A 145 -2.57 -7.04 -12.10
N PHE A 146 -3.71 -7.73 -11.96
CA PHE A 146 -4.80 -7.63 -12.91
C PHE A 146 -5.43 -6.23 -12.94
N THR A 147 -5.62 -5.61 -11.77
CA THR A 147 -6.07 -4.22 -11.69
C THR A 147 -5.09 -3.29 -12.42
N LEU A 148 -3.80 -3.39 -12.13
CA LEU A 148 -2.77 -2.52 -12.71
C LEU A 148 -2.69 -2.62 -14.25
N VAL A 149 -2.69 -3.84 -14.78
CA VAL A 149 -2.58 -4.07 -16.24
C VAL A 149 -3.83 -3.58 -16.97
N PHE A 150 -5.02 -3.94 -16.49
CA PHE A 150 -6.27 -3.68 -17.21
C PHE A 150 -6.85 -2.28 -16.99
N THR A 151 -6.32 -1.50 -16.04
CA THR A 151 -6.59 -0.05 -15.96
C THR A 151 -5.49 0.80 -16.56
N SER A 152 -4.45 0.19 -17.13
CA SER A 152 -3.39 0.95 -17.79
C SER A 152 -3.91 1.73 -19.00
N PRO A 153 -3.35 2.91 -19.31
CA PRO A 153 -3.70 3.65 -20.51
C PRO A 153 -3.51 2.83 -21.78
N THR A 154 -2.46 2.01 -21.87
CA THR A 154 -2.24 1.10 -23.01
C THR A 154 -3.46 0.22 -23.25
N HIS A 155 -3.94 -0.45 -22.19
CA HIS A 155 -5.07 -1.38 -22.29
C HIS A 155 -6.38 -0.66 -22.63
N LEU A 156 -6.69 0.42 -21.90
CA LEU A 156 -7.93 1.16 -22.06
C LEU A 156 -8.06 1.78 -23.46
N TYR A 157 -6.96 2.29 -24.03
CA TYR A 157 -6.96 2.83 -25.39
C TYR A 157 -7.12 1.73 -26.45
N ALA A 158 -6.42 0.61 -26.29
CA ALA A 158 -6.51 -0.52 -27.22
C ALA A 158 -7.94 -1.10 -27.32
N HIS A 159 -8.71 -1.04 -26.23
CA HIS A 159 -10.07 -1.59 -26.16
C HIS A 159 -11.17 -0.53 -26.28
N GLY A 160 -10.83 0.68 -26.74
CA GLY A 160 -11.81 1.72 -27.05
C GLY A 160 -12.39 2.47 -25.85
N PHE A 161 -11.94 2.20 -24.63
CA PHE A 161 -12.31 2.98 -23.45
C PHE A 161 -11.65 4.37 -23.44
N GLY A 162 -10.43 4.49 -23.97
CA GLY A 162 -9.69 5.76 -24.02
C GLY A 162 -10.03 6.66 -25.22
N SER A 163 -10.14 6.08 -26.41
CA SER A 163 -10.29 6.83 -27.67
C SER A 163 -11.73 7.21 -28.02
N VAL A 164 -12.71 6.35 -27.71
CA VAL A 164 -14.11 6.56 -28.09
C VAL A 164 -14.84 7.49 -27.12
N ALA A 165 -14.38 7.58 -25.86
CA ALA A 165 -15.06 8.36 -24.82
C ALA A 165 -14.55 9.80 -24.66
N ILE A 166 -13.26 10.09 -24.94
CA ILE A 166 -12.62 11.37 -24.51
C ILE A 166 -11.87 12.12 -25.61
N ASN A 167 -11.62 11.50 -26.79
CA ASN A 167 -10.89 12.15 -27.90
C ASN A 167 -9.51 12.73 -27.50
N VAL A 168 -8.88 12.15 -26.48
CA VAL A 168 -7.52 12.50 -26.01
C VAL A 168 -6.54 11.49 -26.63
N PRO A 169 -5.42 11.91 -27.23
CA PRO A 169 -4.40 10.98 -27.72
C PRO A 169 -3.56 10.40 -26.58
N LEU A 170 -3.06 9.17 -26.74
CA LEU A 170 -2.12 8.56 -25.79
C LEU A 170 -0.74 9.23 -25.91
N THR A 171 -0.50 10.27 -25.12
CA THR A 171 0.77 11.02 -25.09
C THR A 171 1.65 10.59 -23.91
N GLU A 172 2.91 11.02 -23.91
CA GLU A 172 3.80 10.85 -22.75
C GLU A 172 3.24 11.53 -21.49
N GLU A 173 2.55 12.66 -21.62
CA GLU A 173 1.91 13.36 -20.51
C GLU A 173 0.79 12.52 -19.87
N VAL A 174 -0.04 11.86 -20.69
CA VAL A 174 -1.08 10.95 -20.22
C VAL A 174 -0.46 9.78 -19.45
N GLN A 175 0.63 9.21 -19.96
CA GLN A 175 1.34 8.13 -19.26
C GLN A 175 1.96 8.61 -17.95
N MET A 176 2.48 9.84 -17.89
CA MET A 176 3.09 10.40 -16.68
C MET A 176 2.05 10.73 -15.61
N ASN A 177 0.88 11.25 -16.02
CA ASN A 177 -0.26 11.46 -15.14
C ASN A 177 -0.76 10.13 -14.54
N TYR A 178 -0.83 9.08 -15.36
CA TYR A 178 -1.17 7.74 -14.89
C TYR A 178 -0.13 7.21 -13.89
N LEU A 179 1.16 7.27 -14.22
CA LEU A 179 2.22 6.85 -13.29
C LEU A 179 2.16 7.61 -11.96
N LEU A 180 1.92 8.92 -12.00
CA LEU A 180 1.74 9.74 -10.81
C LEU A 180 0.51 9.29 -10.01
N HIS A 181 -0.61 9.00 -10.67
CA HIS A 181 -1.83 8.49 -10.02
C HIS A 181 -1.58 7.16 -9.29
N VAL A 182 -0.97 6.19 -9.98
CA VAL A 182 -0.60 4.90 -9.37
C VAL A 182 0.40 5.09 -8.23
N ALA A 183 1.39 5.96 -8.39
CA ALA A 183 2.38 6.25 -7.34
C ALA A 183 1.75 6.87 -6.09
N MET A 184 0.78 7.78 -6.25
CA MET A 184 0.04 8.39 -5.14
C MET A 184 -0.86 7.38 -4.42
N ALA A 185 -1.43 6.42 -5.13
CA ALA A 185 -2.24 5.36 -4.52
C ALA A 185 -1.39 4.34 -3.75
N LEU A 186 -0.19 4.01 -4.25
CA LEU A 186 0.59 2.86 -3.77
C LEU A 186 1.78 3.24 -2.89
N LEU A 187 2.59 4.25 -3.25
CA LEU A 187 3.81 4.54 -2.49
C LEU A 187 3.55 5.01 -1.04
N PRO A 188 2.50 5.81 -0.73
CA PRO A 188 2.17 6.16 0.65
C PRO A 188 1.71 4.98 1.51
N THR A 189 1.19 3.89 0.92
CA THR A 189 0.71 2.73 1.69
C THR A 189 1.87 1.89 2.23
N LEU A 190 3.02 1.88 1.55
CA LEU A 190 4.22 1.16 1.98
C LEU A 190 4.72 1.60 3.39
N PRO A 191 5.07 2.88 3.63
CA PRO A 191 5.50 3.32 4.96
C PRO A 191 4.37 3.27 6.00
N TYR A 192 3.11 3.37 5.57
CA TYR A 192 1.96 3.22 6.46
C TYR A 192 1.87 1.80 7.02
N PHE A 193 1.82 0.78 6.16
CA PHE A 193 1.74 -0.61 6.61
C PHE A 193 2.99 -1.05 7.36
N LEU A 194 4.18 -0.59 6.94
CA LEU A 194 5.42 -0.85 7.69
C LEU A 194 5.35 -0.26 9.10
N GLY A 195 4.94 1.01 9.24
CA GLY A 195 4.79 1.64 10.55
C GLY A 195 3.77 0.94 11.43
N LEU A 196 2.65 0.50 10.85
CA LEU A 196 1.59 -0.25 11.53
C LEU A 196 2.09 -1.60 12.07
N GLU A 197 2.83 -2.35 11.26
CA GLU A 197 3.38 -3.65 11.64
C GLU A 197 4.49 -3.53 12.68
N VAL A 198 5.41 -2.57 12.52
CA VAL A 198 6.44 -2.28 13.51
C VAL A 198 5.81 -1.92 14.85
N TRP A 199 4.78 -1.07 14.85
CA TRP A 199 4.03 -0.71 16.04
C TRP A 199 3.41 -1.96 16.70
N ARG A 200 2.68 -2.77 15.92
CA ARG A 200 1.98 -3.97 16.38
C ARG A 200 2.92 -4.99 17.00
N TRP A 201 4.05 -5.25 16.34
CA TRP A 201 5.07 -6.15 16.86
C TRP A 201 5.67 -5.67 18.17
N LYS A 202 5.93 -4.37 18.32
CA LYS A 202 6.50 -3.81 19.55
C LYS A 202 5.52 -3.88 20.72
N VAL A 203 4.23 -3.71 20.46
CA VAL A 203 3.19 -3.95 21.48
C VAL A 203 3.12 -5.41 21.89
N TYR A 204 3.06 -6.34 20.95
CA TYR A 204 2.98 -7.78 21.28
C TYR A 204 4.23 -8.31 21.99
N GLN A 205 5.39 -7.70 21.74
CA GLN A 205 6.63 -7.99 22.45
C GLN A 205 6.71 -7.36 23.85
N GLY A 206 5.72 -6.53 24.24
CA GLY A 206 5.73 -5.78 25.49
C GLY A 206 6.81 -4.69 25.54
N VAL A 207 7.30 -4.23 24.38
CA VAL A 207 8.29 -3.15 24.31
C VAL A 207 7.65 -1.79 24.59
N TYR A 208 6.38 -1.61 24.21
CA TYR A 208 5.60 -0.41 24.49
C TYR A 208 4.59 -0.68 25.60
N THR A 209 4.54 0.18 26.61
CA THR A 209 3.45 0.17 27.60
C THR A 209 2.15 0.71 26.99
N GLU A 210 1.01 0.44 27.62
CA GLU A 210 -0.30 0.92 27.12
C GLU A 210 -0.35 2.45 26.99
N GLU A 211 0.32 3.16 27.90
CA GLU A 211 0.43 4.62 27.88
C GLU A 211 1.27 5.13 26.69
N GLU A 212 2.16 4.30 26.14
CA GLU A 212 3.03 4.66 25.03
C GLU A 212 2.39 4.39 23.65
N TRP A 213 1.32 3.59 23.59
CA TRP A 213 0.74 3.08 22.35
C TRP A 213 0.46 4.17 21.30
N ASN A 214 -0.33 5.18 21.66
CA ASN A 214 -0.73 6.21 20.72
C ASN A 214 0.42 7.13 20.33
N CYS A 215 1.32 7.42 21.27
CA CYS A 215 2.47 8.28 21.02
C CYS A 215 3.48 7.60 20.10
N GLU A 216 3.74 6.32 20.31
CA GLU A 216 4.61 5.51 19.45
C GLU A 216 4.00 5.30 18.06
N TYR A 217 2.67 5.18 17.95
CA TYR A 217 1.99 5.16 16.65
C TYR A 217 2.28 6.44 15.85
N TRP A 218 2.05 7.63 16.43
CA TRP A 218 2.33 8.89 15.75
C TRP A 218 3.83 9.11 15.50
N ARG A 219 4.71 8.60 16.36
CA ARG A 219 6.15 8.61 16.14
C ARG A 219 6.54 7.80 14.90
N LEU A 220 5.99 6.60 14.74
CA LEU A 220 6.24 5.74 13.59
C LEU A 220 5.61 6.29 12.30
N ARG A 221 4.40 6.87 12.38
CA ARG A 221 3.76 7.58 11.25
C ARG A 221 4.59 8.76 10.77
N LYS A 222 5.11 9.59 11.70
CA LYS A 222 6.04 10.66 11.36
C LYS A 222 7.32 10.10 10.77
N TYR A 223 7.93 9.10 11.40
CA TYR A 223 9.23 8.59 11.00
C TYR A 223 9.22 7.96 9.61
N TYR A 224 8.30 7.02 9.34
CA TYR A 224 8.25 6.33 8.07
C TYR A 224 7.46 7.09 7.00
N SER A 225 6.34 7.72 7.34
CA SER A 225 5.45 8.32 6.32
C SER A 225 5.59 9.85 6.19
N GLY A 226 6.28 10.52 7.11
CA GLY A 226 6.32 11.99 7.10
C GLY A 226 4.93 12.61 7.24
N VAL A 227 4.08 12.00 8.08
CA VAL A 227 2.70 12.43 8.36
C VAL A 227 2.55 12.75 9.84
N LEU A 228 1.93 13.89 10.13
CA LEU A 228 1.65 14.35 11.50
C LEU A 228 0.14 14.40 11.79
N PRO A 229 -0.25 14.29 13.07
CA PRO A 229 -1.63 14.53 13.46
C PRO A 229 -2.00 16.00 13.21
N THR A 230 -3.23 16.21 12.76
CA THR A 230 -3.82 17.54 12.52
C THR A 230 -4.27 18.24 13.79
N VAL A 231 -4.38 17.50 14.89
CA VAL A 231 -4.91 17.96 16.18
C VAL A 231 -4.05 17.40 17.30
N TYR A 232 -4.23 17.95 18.50
CA TYR A 232 -3.59 17.40 19.69
C TYR A 232 -3.92 15.92 19.86
N ARG A 233 -2.91 15.12 20.17
CA ARG A 233 -3.04 13.72 20.53
C ARG A 233 -2.32 13.45 21.84
N SER A 234 -2.96 12.69 22.70
CA SER A 234 -2.46 12.30 24.02
C SER A 234 -2.49 10.78 24.19
N ILE A 235 -1.99 10.33 25.33
CA ILE A 235 -2.09 8.94 25.77
C ILE A 235 -3.53 8.46 25.98
N GLU A 236 -4.51 9.37 26.08
CA GLU A 236 -5.93 9.02 26.21
C GLU A 236 -6.58 8.64 24.86
N ASN A 237 -5.89 8.84 23.74
CA ASN A 237 -6.35 8.44 22.41
C ASN A 237 -5.80 7.08 22.01
N LEU A 238 -6.44 6.44 21.04
CA LEU A 238 -6.00 5.16 20.49
C LEU A 238 -6.21 5.12 18.97
N ASP A 239 -5.61 6.07 18.27
CA ASP A 239 -5.94 6.41 16.87
C ASP A 239 -5.68 5.28 15.88
N MET A 240 -4.64 4.51 16.15
CA MET A 240 -4.28 3.24 15.53
C MET A 240 -5.45 2.23 15.44
N LEU A 241 -6.30 2.10 16.47
CA LEU A 241 -7.46 1.18 16.43
C LEU A 241 -8.63 1.75 15.63
N ALA A 242 -8.58 3.01 15.20
CA ALA A 242 -9.53 3.53 14.21
C ALA A 242 -9.26 2.98 12.80
N THR A 243 -8.14 2.28 12.60
CA THR A 243 -7.82 1.63 11.32
C THR A 243 -8.51 0.27 11.22
N HIS A 244 -9.17 0.01 10.08
CA HIS A 244 -9.85 -1.27 9.82
C HIS A 244 -8.90 -2.47 10.00
N GLN A 245 -7.65 -2.35 9.54
CA GLN A 245 -6.71 -3.45 9.59
C GLN A 245 -6.43 -3.90 11.03
N LEU A 246 -6.12 -2.98 11.95
CA LEU A 246 -5.89 -3.35 13.35
C LEU A 246 -7.17 -3.74 14.08
N ALA A 247 -8.28 -3.04 13.82
CA ALA A 247 -9.57 -3.35 14.44
C ALA A 247 -10.06 -4.78 14.13
N HIS A 248 -9.76 -5.28 12.93
CA HIS A 248 -10.11 -6.63 12.48
C HIS A 248 -8.95 -7.63 12.54
N ALA A 249 -7.87 -7.31 13.27
CA ALA A 249 -6.68 -8.16 13.40
C ALA A 249 -6.06 -8.61 12.06
N GLN A 250 -6.25 -7.83 10.99
CA GLN A 250 -5.64 -8.06 9.68
C GLN A 250 -4.19 -7.58 9.68
N THR A 251 -3.35 -8.27 8.90
CA THR A 251 -1.92 -7.97 8.78
C THR A 251 -1.67 -6.95 7.67
N GLY A 252 -0.97 -5.85 8.01
CA GLY A 252 -0.49 -4.87 7.03
C GLY A 252 0.66 -5.43 6.17
N SER A 253 1.42 -6.39 6.69
CA SER A 253 2.49 -7.11 5.97
C SER A 253 2.00 -7.76 4.69
N ARG A 254 0.75 -8.25 4.68
CA ARG A 254 0.08 -8.80 3.50
C ARG A 254 0.08 -7.82 2.33
N HIS A 255 -0.46 -6.63 2.55
CA HIS A 255 -0.58 -5.60 1.52
C HIS A 255 0.78 -5.01 1.14
N PHE A 256 1.65 -4.80 2.14
CA PHE A 256 3.02 -4.34 1.91
C PHE A 256 3.78 -5.28 0.97
N THR A 257 3.79 -6.57 1.28
CA THR A 257 4.53 -7.60 0.52
C THR A 257 3.93 -7.82 -0.86
N ALA A 258 2.58 -7.79 -0.96
CA ALA A 258 1.87 -7.96 -2.21
C ALA A 258 2.25 -6.91 -3.26
N ILE A 259 2.53 -5.67 -2.84
CA ILE A 259 2.97 -4.59 -3.74
C ILE A 259 4.27 -4.98 -4.48
N PHE A 260 5.30 -5.42 -3.77
CA PHE A 260 6.58 -5.81 -4.38
C PHE A 260 6.42 -7.02 -5.30
N MET A 261 5.68 -8.03 -4.84
CA MET A 261 5.37 -9.22 -5.63
C MET A 261 4.61 -8.87 -6.90
N THR A 262 3.66 -7.93 -6.85
CA THR A 262 2.88 -7.48 -8.02
C THR A 262 3.81 -7.04 -9.14
N PHE A 263 4.78 -6.17 -8.84
CA PHE A 263 5.68 -5.64 -9.85
C PHE A 263 6.69 -6.68 -10.36
N GLN A 264 7.24 -7.53 -9.49
CA GLN A 264 8.14 -8.61 -9.91
C GLN A 264 7.42 -9.64 -10.79
N ILE A 265 6.16 -9.98 -10.46
CA ILE A 265 5.33 -10.85 -11.32
C ILE A 265 5.04 -10.15 -12.64
N LEU A 266 4.64 -8.87 -12.62
CA LEU A 266 4.39 -8.10 -13.84
C LEU A 266 5.62 -8.11 -14.76
N GLU A 267 6.79 -7.75 -14.24
CA GLU A 267 8.04 -7.72 -15.00
C GLU A 267 8.34 -9.07 -15.64
N ALA A 268 8.27 -10.16 -14.88
CA ALA A 268 8.57 -11.50 -15.38
C ALA A 268 7.56 -12.00 -16.44
N LEU A 269 6.30 -11.60 -16.36
CA LEU A 269 5.29 -11.95 -17.38
C LEU A 269 5.47 -11.09 -18.64
N CYS A 270 5.77 -9.81 -18.49
CA CYS A 270 6.04 -8.91 -19.62
C CYS A 270 7.30 -9.32 -20.39
N GLU A 271 8.34 -9.75 -19.69
CA GLU A 271 9.56 -10.29 -20.32
C GLU A 271 9.28 -11.57 -21.11
N GLU A 272 8.44 -12.46 -20.60
CA GLU A 272 8.05 -13.71 -21.26
C GLU A 272 7.24 -13.45 -22.55
N GLU A 273 6.38 -12.43 -22.55
CA GLU A 273 5.67 -11.98 -23.74
C GLU A 273 6.54 -11.12 -24.68
N GLY A 274 7.81 -10.89 -24.32
CA GLY A 274 8.77 -10.18 -25.16
C GLY A 274 8.52 -8.68 -25.26
N HIS A 275 7.82 -8.09 -24.29
CA HIS A 275 7.49 -6.66 -24.24
C HIS A 275 8.74 -5.79 -24.43
N LYS A 276 8.59 -4.70 -25.18
CA LYS A 276 9.63 -3.72 -25.44
C LYS A 276 9.17 -2.34 -25.01
N GLY A 277 10.05 -1.62 -24.32
CA GLY A 277 9.78 -0.27 -23.82
C GLY A 277 9.59 -0.23 -22.31
N PRO A 278 9.04 0.87 -21.77
CA PRO A 278 8.79 1.02 -20.35
C PRO A 278 7.84 -0.06 -19.81
N LEU A 279 8.09 -0.53 -18.58
CA LEU A 279 7.29 -1.62 -17.99
C LEU A 279 5.81 -1.23 -17.81
N HIS A 280 5.50 0.03 -17.51
CA HIS A 280 4.14 0.52 -17.32
C HIS A 280 3.29 0.55 -18.59
N THR A 281 3.87 0.30 -19.76
CA THR A 281 3.14 0.19 -21.02
C THR A 281 2.83 -1.25 -21.43
N CYS A 282 3.29 -2.24 -20.65
CA CYS A 282 3.02 -3.64 -20.90
C CYS A 282 1.52 -3.95 -20.74
N ASP A 283 0.95 -4.67 -21.71
CA ASP A 283 -0.41 -5.21 -21.65
C ASP A 283 -0.35 -6.73 -21.77
N LEU A 284 -1.03 -7.43 -20.85
CA LEU A 284 -1.12 -8.89 -20.82
C LEU A 284 -2.43 -9.40 -21.42
N PHE A 285 -3.24 -8.53 -22.01
CA PHE A 285 -4.44 -8.96 -22.72
C PHE A 285 -4.10 -9.92 -23.87
N GLY A 286 -4.72 -11.10 -23.87
CA GLY A 286 -4.46 -12.15 -24.88
C GLY A 286 -3.18 -12.95 -24.66
N ALA A 287 -2.37 -12.63 -23.64
CA ALA A 287 -1.12 -13.31 -23.30
C ALA A 287 -1.36 -14.74 -22.77
N ARG A 288 -1.52 -15.71 -23.68
CA ARG A 288 -1.87 -17.10 -23.32
C ARG A 288 -0.77 -17.81 -22.53
N LYS A 289 0.51 -17.50 -22.75
CA LYS A 289 1.63 -18.10 -22.01
C LYS A 289 1.67 -17.56 -20.59
N ALA A 290 1.62 -16.24 -20.42
CA ALA A 290 1.48 -15.61 -19.11
C ALA A 290 0.25 -16.14 -18.34
N GLY A 291 -0.90 -16.27 -19.01
CA GLY A 291 -2.12 -16.84 -18.43
C GLY A 291 -1.96 -18.30 -17.95
N ALA A 292 -1.30 -19.15 -18.75
CA ALA A 292 -1.02 -20.54 -18.36
C ALA A 292 -0.07 -20.61 -17.15
N ARG A 293 0.91 -19.71 -17.08
CA ARG A 293 1.86 -19.60 -15.97
C ARG A 293 1.19 -19.15 -14.67
N LEU A 294 0.33 -18.13 -14.75
CA LEU A 294 -0.52 -17.68 -13.65
C LEU A 294 -1.44 -18.80 -13.16
N ALA A 295 -2.15 -19.48 -14.08
CA ALA A 295 -3.04 -20.60 -13.75
C ALA A 295 -2.30 -21.73 -13.03
N LYS A 296 -1.10 -22.09 -13.51
CA LYS A 296 -0.25 -23.10 -12.86
C LYS A 296 0.11 -22.69 -11.43
N ALA A 297 0.58 -21.46 -11.22
CA ALA A 297 0.93 -20.97 -9.89
C ALA A 297 -0.28 -20.93 -8.95
N MET A 298 -1.41 -20.37 -9.39
CA MET A 298 -2.64 -20.31 -8.60
C MET A 298 -3.16 -21.70 -8.25
N SER A 299 -3.02 -22.69 -9.13
CA SER A 299 -3.50 -24.06 -8.87
C SER A 299 -2.77 -24.79 -7.73
N LEU A 300 -1.61 -24.30 -7.31
CA LEU A 300 -0.85 -24.88 -6.19
C LEU A 300 -1.41 -24.47 -4.83
N GLY A 301 -2.06 -23.32 -4.72
CA GLY A 301 -2.47 -22.77 -3.43
C GLY A 301 -1.36 -22.83 -2.38
N ALA A 302 -1.68 -23.31 -1.18
CA ALA A 302 -0.72 -23.52 -0.09
C ALA A 302 -0.12 -24.93 -0.04
N SER A 303 -0.25 -25.72 -1.12
CA SER A 303 0.30 -27.09 -1.15
C SER A 303 1.82 -27.14 -1.23
N HIS A 304 2.48 -26.03 -1.55
CA HIS A 304 3.93 -25.91 -1.67
C HIS A 304 4.43 -24.67 -0.94
N PRO A 305 5.69 -24.66 -0.46
CA PRO A 305 6.30 -23.45 0.09
C PRO A 305 6.22 -22.30 -0.91
N TRP A 306 5.91 -21.10 -0.42
CA TRP A 306 5.70 -19.94 -1.28
C TRP A 306 6.84 -19.64 -2.27
N PRO A 307 8.16 -19.83 -1.95
CA PRO A 307 9.23 -19.56 -2.92
C PRO A 307 9.17 -20.47 -4.14
N PHE A 308 8.61 -21.69 -3.98
CA PHE A 308 8.41 -22.60 -5.09
C PHE A 308 7.37 -22.06 -6.08
N THR A 309 6.21 -21.64 -5.57
CA THR A 309 5.15 -21.02 -6.36
C THR A 309 5.62 -19.69 -6.96
N TYR A 310 6.42 -18.92 -6.21
CA TYR A 310 6.98 -17.65 -6.67
C TYR A 310 7.93 -17.84 -7.84
N ARG A 311 8.83 -18.83 -7.77
CA ARG A 311 9.74 -19.18 -8.87
C ARG A 311 9.00 -19.57 -10.15
N ILE A 312 7.82 -20.17 -10.04
CA ILE A 312 6.99 -20.43 -11.23
C ILE A 312 6.61 -19.11 -11.88
N LEU A 313 6.24 -18.07 -11.13
CA LEU A 313 5.80 -16.78 -11.66
C LEU A 313 6.93 -15.85 -12.08
N THR A 314 8.02 -15.81 -11.34
CA THR A 314 9.08 -14.78 -11.50
C THR A 314 10.42 -15.34 -11.95
N GLN A 315 10.60 -16.67 -11.92
CA GLN A 315 11.92 -17.33 -12.00
C GLN A 315 12.86 -17.00 -10.83
N GLN A 316 12.37 -16.30 -9.81
CA GLN A 316 13.10 -15.91 -8.61
C GLN A 316 12.49 -16.57 -7.37
N THR A 317 13.27 -16.68 -6.30
CA THR A 317 12.82 -17.26 -5.02
C THR A 317 12.71 -16.22 -3.90
N THR A 318 13.07 -14.96 -4.18
CA THR A 318 13.16 -13.87 -3.21
C THR A 318 12.37 -12.67 -3.70
N ILE A 319 11.84 -11.90 -2.76
CA ILE A 319 11.17 -10.64 -3.05
C ILE A 319 12.20 -9.50 -3.04
N ASP A 320 12.15 -8.62 -4.03
CA ASP A 320 13.01 -7.44 -4.13
C ASP A 320 12.24 -6.20 -4.60
N SER A 321 12.93 -5.05 -4.58
CA SER A 321 12.39 -3.74 -4.94
C SER A 321 12.64 -3.35 -6.41
N ALA A 322 13.39 -4.16 -7.17
CA ALA A 322 13.94 -3.76 -8.47
C ALA A 322 12.85 -3.52 -9.52
N ALA A 323 11.88 -4.44 -9.61
CA ALA A 323 10.78 -4.35 -10.57
C ALA A 323 9.87 -3.14 -10.30
N LEU A 324 9.59 -2.84 -9.02
CA LEU A 324 8.82 -1.66 -8.61
C LEU A 324 9.55 -0.38 -9.02
N LEU A 325 10.86 -0.28 -8.71
CA LEU A 325 11.67 0.87 -9.08
C LEU A 325 11.82 1.00 -10.61
N HIS A 326 11.86 -0.11 -11.34
CA HIS A 326 11.87 -0.12 -12.79
C HIS A 326 10.56 0.44 -13.36
N TYR A 327 9.40 -0.01 -12.85
CA TYR A 327 8.08 0.48 -13.24
C TYR A 327 7.97 2.00 -13.09
N PHE A 328 8.41 2.55 -11.96
CA PHE A 328 8.33 3.99 -11.69
C PHE A 328 9.54 4.81 -12.19
N ARG A 329 10.50 4.20 -12.90
CA ARG A 329 11.70 4.90 -13.39
C ARG A 329 11.38 6.15 -14.22
N PRO A 330 10.39 6.15 -15.15
CA PRO A 330 10.02 7.35 -15.90
C PRO A 330 9.53 8.48 -14.98
N LEU A 331 8.64 8.15 -14.03
CA LEU A 331 8.11 9.10 -13.05
C LEU A 331 9.22 9.64 -12.14
N GLN A 332 10.12 8.78 -11.68
CA GLN A 332 11.24 9.19 -10.84
C GLN A 332 12.13 10.22 -11.55
N LYS A 333 12.40 10.00 -12.84
CA LYS A 333 13.14 10.96 -13.68
C LYS A 333 12.38 12.27 -13.79
N TRP A 334 11.08 12.22 -14.10
CA TRP A 334 10.23 13.39 -14.22
C TRP A 334 10.15 14.21 -12.91
N LEU A 335 9.96 13.57 -11.76
CA LEU A 335 9.92 14.23 -10.44
C LEU A 335 11.24 14.95 -10.11
N LYS A 336 12.38 14.39 -10.51
CA LYS A 336 13.69 15.04 -10.35
C LYS A 336 13.80 16.27 -11.25
N GLU A 337 13.34 16.20 -12.48
CA GLU A 337 13.36 17.32 -13.44
C GLU A 337 12.41 18.46 -13.04
N ASP A 338 11.17 18.13 -12.64
CA ASP A 338 10.18 19.09 -12.15
C ASP A 338 10.73 19.87 -10.94
N ARG A 339 11.34 19.14 -10.00
CA ARG A 339 12.01 19.75 -8.83
C ARG A 339 13.10 20.75 -9.23
N MET A 340 13.94 20.40 -10.21
CA MET A 340 15.01 21.29 -10.68
C MET A 340 14.45 22.54 -11.38
N LYS A 341 13.35 22.41 -12.12
CA LYS A 341 12.68 23.53 -12.81
C LYS A 341 11.98 24.48 -11.84
N ALA A 342 11.37 23.94 -10.77
CA ALA A 342 10.59 24.73 -9.83
C ALA A 342 11.43 25.71 -8.99
N GLY A 343 12.77 25.65 -9.00
CA GLY A 343 13.67 26.57 -8.29
C GLY A 343 13.54 26.60 -6.75
N ALA A 344 12.52 25.93 -6.21
CA ALA A 344 12.10 25.92 -4.81
C ALA A 344 11.46 24.58 -4.41
N GLY A 345 11.69 23.50 -5.18
CA GLY A 345 11.17 22.18 -4.85
C GLY A 345 11.86 21.64 -3.60
N GLY A 346 11.17 21.71 -2.47
CA GLY A 346 11.63 21.36 -1.13
C GLY A 346 12.54 20.14 -1.06
N ILE A 347 13.44 20.13 -0.08
CA ILE A 347 14.38 19.03 0.13
C ILE A 347 13.57 17.71 0.27
N PRO A 348 13.89 16.65 -0.51
CA PRO A 348 13.21 15.37 -0.41
C PRO A 348 13.28 14.83 1.01
N GLY A 349 12.14 14.39 1.53
CA GLY A 349 11.99 13.93 2.90
C GLY A 349 11.50 15.00 3.87
N TRP A 350 11.61 14.68 5.15
CA TRP A 350 11.11 15.45 6.28
C TRP A 350 12.05 15.28 7.47
N GLY A 351 11.98 16.19 8.45
CA GLY A 351 12.80 16.12 9.65
C GLY A 351 12.25 15.08 10.62
N GLY A 352 12.92 13.93 10.69
CA GLY A 352 12.59 12.84 11.60
C GLY A 352 13.85 12.08 12.02
N GLU A 353 14.53 12.52 13.07
CA GLU A 353 15.38 11.61 13.84
C GLU A 353 14.49 10.71 14.70
N LEU A 354 14.90 9.45 14.93
CA LEU A 354 14.30 8.56 15.93
C LEU A 354 14.66 9.04 17.34
N SER A 355 14.39 10.29 17.66
CA SER A 355 14.49 10.79 19.02
C SER A 355 13.22 10.37 19.77
N PRO A 356 13.32 9.93 21.05
CA PRO A 356 12.15 9.70 21.87
C PRO A 356 11.27 10.95 21.81
N MET A 357 9.97 10.79 21.55
CA MET A 357 9.05 11.90 21.77
C MET A 357 9.05 12.15 23.27
N GLY A 358 9.87 13.10 23.73
CA GLY A 358 9.85 13.55 25.12
C GLY A 358 8.40 13.89 25.46
N GLY A 359 7.88 13.26 26.53
CA GLY A 359 6.56 13.59 27.03
C GLY A 359 6.45 15.10 27.13
N GLY A 360 5.36 15.67 26.62
CA GLY A 360 5.17 17.10 26.71
C GLY A 360 5.25 17.58 28.16
N ARG A 361 5.26 18.90 28.38
CA ARG A 361 5.41 19.51 29.71
C ARG A 361 4.47 18.98 30.83
N ASP A 362 3.45 18.19 30.50
CA ASP A 362 2.50 17.55 31.42
C ASP A 362 2.64 16.01 31.54
N GLY A 363 3.56 15.37 30.82
CA GLY A 363 3.75 13.92 30.81
C GLY A 363 2.67 13.10 30.08
N ARG A 364 1.67 13.73 29.45
CA ARG A 364 0.53 13.06 28.76
C ARG A 364 0.42 13.37 27.27
N ALA A 365 1.11 14.40 26.81
CA ALA A 365 1.18 14.71 25.39
C ALA A 365 2.12 13.74 24.65
N CYS A 366 1.68 13.27 23.48
CA CYS A 366 2.53 12.57 22.53
C CYS A 366 3.47 13.55 21.84
N GLY A 367 4.54 13.91 22.55
CA GLY A 367 5.60 14.82 22.10
C GLY A 367 5.35 16.29 22.43
N ASP A 368 6.45 17.00 22.70
CA ASP A 368 6.53 18.46 22.79
C ASP A 368 6.28 19.06 21.37
N MET A 369 5.01 19.07 20.94
CA MET A 369 4.51 19.77 19.75
C MET A 369 4.60 21.29 19.98
N LYS A 370 5.81 21.81 20.21
CA LYS A 370 6.02 23.27 20.21
C LYS A 370 5.72 23.77 18.80
N ASP A 371 4.50 24.29 18.68
CA ASP A 371 4.15 25.44 17.86
C ASP A 371 3.83 25.20 16.37
N TRP A 372 3.09 24.14 16.02
CA TRP A 372 2.38 24.11 14.73
C TRP A 372 1.01 24.82 14.77
N ARG A 373 0.50 25.17 15.96
CA ARG A 373 -0.83 25.80 16.16
C ARG A 373 -0.85 27.32 16.02
N THR A 374 0.29 27.99 15.83
CA THR A 374 0.33 29.45 15.75
C THR A 374 -0.51 30.06 14.62
N PRO A 375 -0.75 29.38 13.47
CA PRO A 375 -1.70 29.88 12.47
C PRO A 375 -3.17 29.70 12.91
N TRP A 376 -3.53 28.52 13.41
CA TRP A 376 -4.93 28.18 13.76
C TRP A 376 -5.49 28.94 14.96
N ARG A 377 -4.66 29.45 15.87
CA ARG A 377 -5.12 30.26 17.00
C ARG A 377 -5.54 31.68 16.59
N LYS A 378 -4.95 32.23 15.52
CA LYS A 378 -5.23 33.60 15.08
C LYS A 378 -6.57 33.75 14.34
N GLU A 379 -7.11 32.66 13.78
CA GLU A 379 -8.40 32.68 13.09
C GLU A 379 -9.58 32.64 14.06
N LYS A 380 -9.41 32.03 15.25
CA LYS A 380 -10.47 31.94 16.28
C LYS A 380 -10.57 33.16 17.20
N GLU A 381 -9.58 34.04 17.17
CA GLU A 381 -9.61 35.34 17.88
C GLU A 381 -10.07 36.49 16.95
N ARG A 382 -10.44 36.17 15.69
CA ARG A 382 -10.94 37.12 14.67
C ARG A 382 -12.39 36.87 14.23
N GLN A 383 -13.09 35.95 14.88
CA GLN A 383 -14.57 35.86 14.88
C GLN A 383 -15.06 36.18 16.28
#